data_AF-A0A7K3MYA6-F1
#
_entry.id   AF-A0A7K3MYA6-F1
#
_cell.length_a   1.000
_cell.length_b   1.000
_cell.length_c   1.000
_cell.angle_alpha   90.00
_cell.angle_beta   90.00
_cell.angle_gamma   90.00
#
_symmetry.space_group_name_H-M   'P 1'
#
loop_
_entity.id
_entity.type
_entity.pdbx_description
1 polymer ?
#
loop_
_entity_poly.entity_id
_entity_poly.type
_entity_poly.pdbx_seq_one_letter_code
_entity_poly.pdbx_strand_id
1 'polypeptide(L)'
;MELIFAELLQGAKGKREIEMIDGFFGQMKILDAPGLIYEAGHYSRSYKLLDRGIGLIDSVIISTAIRFDLQIWTLDRKILGFLESKNIYSL
;
A
#
# COMPACT_ATOMS: atom_id res chain seq x y z
N MET A 1 -2.89 -4.50 -6.30
CA MET A 1 -1.81 -3.91 -5.48
C MET A 1 -0.57 -3.61 -6.33
N GLU A 2 -0.74 -3.40 -7.64
CA GLU A 2 0.33 -2.97 -8.56
C GLU A 2 0.96 -1.64 -8.16
N LEU A 3 0.18 -0.81 -7.47
CA LEU A 3 0.54 0.50 -6.97
C LEU A 3 1.85 0.52 -6.15
N ILE A 4 2.12 -0.51 -5.33
CA ILE A 4 3.39 -0.62 -4.58
C ILE A 4 4.57 -0.70 -5.55
N PHE A 5 4.46 -1.56 -6.57
CA PHE A 5 5.50 -1.71 -7.57
C PHE A 5 5.62 -0.46 -8.45
N ALA A 6 4.50 0.22 -8.75
CA ALA A 6 4.52 1.49 -9.46
C ALA A 6 5.25 2.59 -8.67
N GLU A 7 5.06 2.70 -7.36
CA GLU A 7 5.81 3.63 -6.51
C GLU A 7 7.30 3.27 -6.42
N LEU A 8 7.62 1.97 -6.26
CA LEU A 8 9.01 1.51 -6.28
C LEU A 8 9.69 1.86 -7.60
N LEU A 9 8.99 1.65 -8.72
CA LEU A 9 9.50 1.95 -10.06
C LEU A 9 9.69 3.47 -10.27
N GLN A 10 8.76 4.29 -9.77
CA GLN A 10 8.90 5.75 -9.79
C GLN A 10 10.15 6.22 -9.02
N GLY A 11 10.47 5.57 -7.90
CA GLY A 11 11.65 5.88 -7.09
C GLY A 11 12.98 5.31 -7.60
N ALA A 12 12.95 4.39 -8.55
CA ALA A 12 14.14 3.73 -9.08
C ALA A 12 15.01 4.71 -9.88
N LYS A 13 16.32 4.68 -9.63
CA LYS A 13 17.31 5.62 -10.19
C LYS A 13 18.10 5.04 -11.36
N GLY A 14 18.10 3.72 -11.51
CA GLY A 14 18.92 3.07 -12.52
C GLY A 14 18.37 1.73 -13.01
N LYS A 15 18.89 1.29 -14.15
CA LYS A 15 18.47 0.09 -14.87
C LYS A 15 18.42 -1.16 -13.99
N ARG A 16 19.41 -1.33 -13.11
CA ARG A 16 19.49 -2.48 -12.20
C ARG A 16 18.33 -2.55 -11.21
N GLU A 17 17.90 -1.41 -10.67
CA GLU A 17 16.77 -1.36 -9.73
C GLU A 17 15.47 -1.66 -10.45
N ILE A 18 15.29 -1.10 -11.65
CA ILE A 18 14.14 -1.36 -12.52
C ILE A 18 14.05 -2.86 -12.85
N GLU A 19 15.13 -3.48 -13.32
CA GLU A 19 15.17 -4.92 -13.66
C GLU A 19 14.84 -5.81 -12.45
N MET A 20 15.26 -5.42 -11.25
CA MET A 20 14.91 -6.12 -10.02
C MET A 20 13.42 -6.01 -9.71
N ILE A 21 12.85 -4.80 -9.78
CA ILE A 21 11.43 -4.54 -9.53
C ILE A 21 10.55 -5.32 -10.52
N ASP A 22 10.90 -5.30 -11.81
CA ASP A 22 10.19 -6.05 -12.86
C ASP A 22 10.23 -7.56 -12.60
N GLY A 23 11.39 -8.07 -12.18
CA GLY A 23 11.57 -9.48 -11.83
C GLY A 23 10.67 -9.93 -10.68
N PHE A 24 10.50 -9.10 -9.64
CA PHE A 24 9.59 -9.38 -8.53
C PHE A 24 8.12 -9.25 -8.95
N PHE A 25 7.78 -8.19 -9.69
CA PHE A 25 6.41 -7.95 -10.15
C PHE A 25 5.88 -9.11 -10.98
N GLY A 26 6.67 -9.64 -11.92
CA GLY A 26 6.30 -10.76 -12.78
C GLY A 26 6.04 -12.09 -12.06
N GLN A 27 6.45 -12.22 -10.79
CA GLN A 27 6.26 -13.44 -9.98
C GLN A 27 5.12 -13.33 -8.96
N MET A 28 4.60 -12.13 -8.74
CA MET A 28 3.62 -11.86 -7.69
C MET A 28 2.18 -12.17 -8.14
N LYS A 29 1.38 -12.72 -7.23
CA LYS A 29 -0.08 -12.71 -7.37
C LYS A 29 -0.60 -11.34 -6.95
N ILE A 30 -1.08 -10.59 -7.91
CA ILE A 30 -1.55 -9.24 -7.67
C ILE A 30 -3.00 -9.32 -7.23
N LEU A 31 -3.26 -8.80 -6.03
CA LEU A 31 -4.63 -8.58 -5.58
C LEU A 31 -5.20 -7.38 -6.32
N ASP A 32 -6.10 -7.62 -7.26
CA ASP A 32 -6.79 -6.57 -8.01
C ASP A 32 -8.31 -6.72 -7.85
N ALA A 33 -8.99 -5.58 -7.75
CA ALA A 33 -10.44 -5.51 -7.70
C ALA A 33 -10.91 -4.14 -8.24
N PRO A 34 -11.99 -4.10 -9.02
CA PRO A 34 -12.55 -2.85 -9.51
C PRO A 34 -12.86 -1.89 -8.35
N GLY A 35 -12.49 -0.62 -8.56
CA GLY A 35 -12.82 0.46 -7.63
C GLY A 35 -11.93 0.60 -6.40
N LEU A 36 -10.89 -0.24 -6.20
CA LEU A 36 -10.02 -0.16 -5.01
C LEU A 36 -9.48 1.25 -4.74
N ILE A 37 -9.01 1.95 -5.77
CA ILE A 37 -8.47 3.30 -5.65
C ILE A 37 -9.56 4.30 -5.25
N TYR A 38 -10.75 4.18 -5.85
CA TYR A 38 -11.86 5.08 -5.57
C TYR A 38 -12.39 4.89 -4.13
N GLU A 39 -12.55 3.64 -3.70
CA GLU A 39 -12.94 3.28 -2.33
C GLU A 39 -11.90 3.72 -1.31
N ALA A 40 -10.62 3.63 -1.64
CA ALA A 40 -9.55 4.17 -0.80
C ALA A 40 -9.65 5.69 -0.62
N GLY A 41 -10.13 6.41 -1.64
CA GLY A 41 -10.43 7.84 -1.55
C GLY A 41 -11.54 8.14 -0.53
N HIS A 42 -12.64 7.37 -0.59
CA HIS A 42 -13.72 7.45 0.41
C HIS A 42 -13.23 7.10 1.81
N TYR A 43 -12.43 6.04 1.94
CA TYR A 43 -11.83 5.64 3.20
C TYR A 43 -10.91 6.74 3.75
N SER A 44 -10.00 7.27 2.93
CA SER A 44 -9.08 8.35 3.28
C SER A 44 -9.82 9.59 3.79
N ARG A 45 -10.90 9.98 3.09
CA ARG A 45 -11.77 11.09 3.49
C ARG A 45 -12.47 10.82 4.82
N SER A 46 -13.02 9.62 5.01
CA SER A 46 -13.81 9.26 6.19
C SER A 46 -12.97 9.20 7.46
N TYR A 47 -11.72 8.69 7.35
CA TYR A 47 -10.80 8.56 8.48
C TYR A 47 -9.82 9.73 8.62
N LYS A 48 -9.94 10.73 7.73
CA LYS A 48 -9.06 11.91 7.64
C LYS A 48 -7.58 11.53 7.54
N LEU A 49 -7.26 10.55 6.69
CA LEU A 49 -5.90 10.01 6.58
C LEU A 49 -4.90 11.07 6.09
N LEU A 50 -5.32 11.95 5.19
CA LEU A 50 -4.48 13.06 4.72
C LEU A 50 -4.08 13.99 5.87
N ASP A 51 -5.00 14.31 6.78
CA ASP A 51 -4.73 15.14 7.97
C ASP A 51 -3.75 14.46 8.93
N ARG A 52 -3.65 13.13 8.88
CA ARG A 52 -2.67 12.31 9.61
C ARG A 52 -1.34 12.15 8.87
N GLY A 53 -1.20 12.77 7.71
CA GLY A 53 -0.01 12.70 6.87
C GLY A 53 0.17 11.34 6.17
N ILE A 54 -0.93 10.60 5.96
CA ILE A 54 -1.00 9.34 5.22
C ILE A 54 -1.54 9.65 3.81
N GLY A 55 -0.75 9.37 2.78
CA GLY A 55 -1.07 9.72 1.40
C GLY A 55 -2.20 8.86 0.82
N LEU A 56 -2.68 9.22 -0.38
CA LEU A 56 -3.70 8.42 -1.07
C LEU A 56 -3.18 7.01 -1.38
N ILE A 57 -1.92 6.89 -1.80
CA ILE A 57 -1.31 5.58 -2.09
C ILE A 57 -1.32 4.69 -0.84
N ASP A 58 -0.82 5.19 0.28
CA ASP A 58 -0.88 4.49 1.57
C ASP A 58 -2.33 4.19 1.98
N SER A 59 -3.27 5.10 1.70
CA SER A 59 -4.70 4.88 1.95
C SER A 59 -5.24 3.70 1.12
N VAL A 60 -4.77 3.51 -0.12
CA VAL A 60 -5.11 2.34 -0.95
C VAL A 60 -4.57 1.07 -0.32
N ILE A 61 -3.31 1.07 0.13
CA ILE A 61 -2.69 -0.08 0.80
C ILE A 61 -3.46 -0.46 2.06
N ILE A 62 -3.72 0.52 2.94
CA ILE A 62 -4.44 0.36 4.21
C ILE A 62 -5.86 -0.16 4.01
N SER A 63 -6.65 0.53 3.20
CA SER A 63 -8.06 0.16 2.99
C SER A 63 -8.19 -1.19 2.30
N THR A 64 -7.29 -1.51 1.37
CA THR A 64 -7.24 -2.83 0.71
C THR A 64 -6.90 -3.91 1.73
N ALA A 65 -5.85 -3.74 2.54
CA ALA A 65 -5.47 -4.75 3.53
C ALA A 65 -6.61 -5.03 4.52
N ILE A 66 -7.25 -3.98 5.04
CA ILE A 66 -8.39 -4.12 5.96
C ILE A 66 -9.56 -4.82 5.28
N ARG A 67 -9.89 -4.46 4.03
CA ARG A 67 -11.00 -5.05 3.27
C ARG A 67 -10.84 -6.56 3.07
N PHE A 68 -9.61 -7.03 2.90
CA PHE A 68 -9.30 -8.44 2.63
C PHE A 68 -8.77 -9.19 3.86
N ASP A 69 -8.90 -8.61 5.06
CA ASP A 69 -8.42 -9.17 6.33
C ASP A 69 -6.93 -9.57 6.29
N LEU A 70 -6.13 -8.71 5.68
CA LEU A 70 -4.69 -8.86 5.55
C LEU A 70 -3.95 -8.02 6.59
N GLN A 71 -2.71 -8.43 6.87
CA GLN A 71 -1.78 -7.68 7.70
C GLN A 71 -0.84 -6.84 6.83
N ILE A 72 -0.48 -5.66 7.31
CA ILE A 72 0.50 -4.79 6.68
C ILE A 72 1.83 -4.94 7.41
N TRP A 73 2.87 -5.20 6.64
CA TRP A 73 4.24 -5.05 7.10
C TRP A 73 4.80 -3.72 6.59
N THR A 74 5.16 -2.83 7.51
CA THR A 74 5.67 -1.50 7.17
C THR A 74 6.61 -0.97 8.26
N LEU A 75 7.51 -0.08 7.85
CA LEU A 75 8.36 0.70 8.76
C LEU A 75 7.80 2.12 9.01
N ASP A 76 6.71 2.50 8.33
CA ASP A 76 6.12 3.82 8.49
C ASP A 76 5.37 3.95 9.82
N ARG A 77 5.89 4.81 10.70
CA ARG A 77 5.34 5.04 12.04
C ARG A 77 3.95 5.68 12.03
N LYS A 78 3.60 6.47 11.01
CA LYS A 78 2.27 7.06 10.88
C LYS A 78 1.23 6.00 10.56
N ILE A 79 1.57 5.07 9.66
CA ILE A 79 0.72 3.92 9.33
C ILE A 79 0.59 3.01 10.56
N LEU A 80 1.70 2.68 11.23
CA LEU A 80 1.67 1.88 12.46
C LEU A 80 0.85 2.54 13.59
N GLY A 81 0.89 3.87 13.70
CA GLY A 81 0.07 4.61 14.65
C GLY A 81 -1.42 4.71 14.28
N PHE A 82 -1.77 4.39 13.02
CA PHE A 82 -3.15 4.35 12.56
C PHE A 82 -3.77 2.95 12.64
N LEU A 83 -3.01 1.90 12.33
CA LEU A 83 -3.51 0.53 12.24
C LEU A 83 -3.84 -0.09 13.61
N GLU A 84 -4.88 -0.92 13.63
CA GLU A 84 -5.13 -1.82 14.76
C GLU A 84 -4.08 -2.94 14.80
N SER A 85 -3.76 -3.45 15.99
CA SER A 85 -2.74 -4.50 16.17
C SER A 85 -2.99 -5.74 15.31
N LYS A 86 -4.25 -6.11 15.06
CA LYS A 86 -4.60 -7.26 14.20
C LYS A 86 -4.17 -7.07 12.74
N ASN A 87 -4.08 -5.82 12.28
CA ASN A 87 -3.71 -5.46 10.91
C ASN A 87 -2.22 -5.19 10.75
N ILE A 88 -1.40 -5.39 11.79
CA ILE A 88 0.05 -5.22 11.73
C ILE A 88 0.70 -6.60 11.68
N TYR A 89 1.57 -6.82 10.71
CA TYR A 89 2.37 -8.03 10.63
C TYR A 89 3.54 -7.97 11.62
N SER A 90 3.74 -9.04 12.39
CA SER A 90 4.90 -9.24 13.28
C SER A 90 5.61 -10.54 12.93
N LEU A 91 6.94 -10.48 12.83
CA LEU A 91 7.81 -11.65 12.69
C LEU A 91 7.95 -12.43 14.00
#